data_AF-A0A8H2XX85-F1
#
_entry.id   AF-A0A8H2XX85-F1
#
_cell.length_a   1.000
_cell.length_b   1.000
_cell.length_c   1.000
_cell.angle_alpha   90.00
_cell.angle_beta   90.00
_cell.angle_gamma   90.00
#
_symmetry.space_group_name_H-M   'P 1'
#
loop_
_entity.id
_entity.type
_entity.pdbx_description
1 polymer ?
#
loop_
_entity_poly.entity_id
_entity_poly.type
_entity_poly.pdbx_seq_one_letter_code
_entity_poly.pdbx_strand_id
1 'polypeptide(L)'
;MNCKLIQELKQYSSANRLILTGTPLHNNLAELWSLLNFILPDIFNDLHSFQQWFNFGENTDLGEQTTGIVSQLHAILKPFLLRRLKVDVVTDLPPKKEYILYAPLTSEQKELYQATLDKGVHAYLKKKALDSLEKDEEEVEAVEDDKRKLRKRTKPAAAAYLLEDDDDTYFEALERGDYDIPEETEEERRKKERDAARKQAIRGVNNQHLQNVVVQLRKVCSHPYLFDWPAEPGTDECIVDETLVGGSGKMLLLERMLDELLKRGHIVLIFFQFTTMLDIIKRWLIHYKDWELCALIDLLPPGEA
;
A
#
# COMPACT_ATOMS: atom_id res chain seq x y z
N MET A 1 3.52 -29.76 6.47
CA MET A 1 4.75 -29.00 6.12
C MET A 1 4.72 -28.69 4.62
N ASN A 2 4.14 -27.55 4.25
CA ASN A 2 3.85 -27.26 2.83
C ASN A 2 4.77 -26.16 2.25
N CYS A 3 5.85 -25.79 2.97
CA CYS A 3 6.82 -24.83 2.48
C CYS A 3 7.86 -25.52 1.61
N LYS A 4 7.99 -25.09 0.35
CA LYS A 4 8.96 -25.62 -0.62
C LYS A 4 10.39 -25.53 -0.10
N LEU A 5 10.75 -24.45 0.60
CA LEU A 5 12.09 -24.26 1.16
C LEU A 5 12.48 -25.40 2.12
N ILE A 6 11.60 -25.76 3.06
CA ILE A 6 11.88 -26.84 4.02
C ILE A 6 11.99 -28.19 3.32
N GLN A 7 11.20 -28.42 2.27
CA GLN A 7 11.26 -29.66 1.49
C GLN A 7 12.60 -29.80 0.78
N GLU A 8 13.10 -28.74 0.15
CA GLU A 8 14.43 -28.72 -0.49
C GLU A 8 15.55 -28.86 0.55
N LEU A 9 15.49 -28.10 1.65
CA LEU A 9 16.52 -28.15 2.69
C LEU A 9 16.64 -29.54 3.34
N LYS A 10 15.55 -30.29 3.43
CA LYS A 10 15.54 -31.66 3.98
C LYS A 10 16.22 -32.68 3.07
N GLN A 11 16.35 -32.42 1.77
CA GLN A 11 17.05 -33.31 0.84
C GLN A 11 18.56 -33.30 1.09
N TYR A 12 19.10 -32.21 1.66
CA TYR A 12 20.52 -32.12 1.97
C TYR A 12 20.89 -32.93 3.22
N SER A 13 21.87 -33.82 3.07
CA SER A 13 22.50 -34.52 4.18
C SER A 13 23.48 -33.59 4.90
N SER A 14 23.26 -33.39 6.20
CA SER A 14 24.06 -32.50 7.04
C SER A 14 24.28 -33.14 8.41
N ALA A 15 25.51 -33.12 8.92
CA ALA A 15 25.82 -33.70 10.24
C ALA A 15 25.20 -32.91 11.40
N ASN A 16 25.16 -31.58 11.30
CA ASN A 16 24.54 -30.69 12.28
C ASN A 16 23.75 -29.59 11.55
N ARG A 17 22.65 -29.14 12.15
CA ARG A 17 21.80 -28.06 11.64
C ARG A 17 21.66 -26.98 12.71
N LEU A 18 21.89 -25.73 12.33
CA LEU A 18 21.74 -24.57 13.21
C LEU A 18 20.73 -23.61 12.59
N ILE A 19 19.78 -23.15 13.39
CA ILE A 19 18.81 -22.11 13.00
C ILE A 19 19.16 -20.84 13.75
N LEU A 20 19.28 -19.73 13.02
CA LEU A 20 19.41 -18.40 13.59
C LEU A 20 18.08 -17.66 13.38
N THR A 21 17.44 -17.27 14.48
CA THR A 21 16.21 -16.47 14.45
C THR A 21 16.30 -15.31 15.44
N GLY A 22 15.86 -14.13 15.00
CA GLY A 22 15.78 -12.93 15.83
C GLY A 22 14.46 -12.79 16.59
N THR A 23 13.42 -13.52 16.17
CA THR A 23 12.08 -13.46 16.78
C THR A 23 11.91 -14.59 17.78
N PRO A 24 11.48 -14.30 19.02
CA PRO A 24 11.17 -15.36 19.98
C PRO A 24 10.03 -16.23 19.41
N LEU A 25 10.19 -17.55 19.52
CA LEU A 25 9.27 -18.61 19.07
C LEU A 25 7.82 -18.14 18.93
N HIS A 26 7.28 -18.18 17.70
CA HIS A 26 5.88 -17.86 17.43
C HIS A 26 4.94 -18.76 18.23
N ASN A 27 3.79 -18.21 18.63
CA ASN A 27 2.74 -18.89 19.41
C ASN A 27 2.04 -20.06 18.68
N ASN A 28 2.61 -20.59 17.60
CA ASN A 28 2.08 -21.73 16.87
C ASN A 28 2.97 -22.96 17.10
N LEU A 29 2.44 -23.96 17.83
CA LEU A 29 3.13 -25.22 18.10
C LEU A 29 3.50 -25.99 16.83
N ALA A 30 2.73 -25.84 15.74
CA ALA A 30 3.07 -26.46 14.46
C ALA A 30 4.31 -25.82 13.81
N GLU A 31 4.52 -24.50 14.02
CA GLU A 31 5.73 -23.81 13.57
C GLU A 31 6.93 -24.22 14.42
N LEU A 32 6.77 -24.23 15.75
CA LEU A 32 7.80 -24.72 16.67
C LEU A 32 8.22 -26.16 16.33
N TRP A 33 7.26 -27.07 16.16
CA TRP A 33 7.54 -28.45 15.75
C TRP A 33 8.26 -28.50 14.41
N SER A 34 7.89 -27.65 13.43
CA SER A 34 8.55 -27.64 12.14
C SER A 34 10.03 -27.23 12.22
N LEU A 35 10.35 -26.29 13.11
CA LEU A 35 11.74 -25.89 13.38
C LEU A 35 12.50 -27.00 14.11
N LEU A 36 11.90 -27.64 15.11
CA LEU A 36 12.53 -28.73 15.87
C LEU A 36 12.76 -29.97 15.02
N ASN A 37 11.77 -30.37 14.20
CA ASN A 37 11.90 -31.44 13.23
C ASN A 37 13.01 -31.16 12.20
N PHE A 38 13.24 -29.89 11.86
CA PHE A 38 14.37 -29.54 11.00
C PHE A 38 15.72 -29.77 11.69
N ILE A 39 15.86 -29.41 12.97
CA ILE A 39 17.12 -29.57 13.73
C ILE A 39 17.38 -31.04 14.06
N LEU A 40 16.38 -31.75 14.58
CA LEU A 40 16.48 -33.15 15.04
C LEU A 40 15.30 -33.97 14.49
N PRO A 41 15.38 -34.43 13.23
CA PRO A 41 14.29 -35.17 12.59
C PRO A 41 14.00 -36.53 13.25
N ASP A 42 15.01 -37.14 13.89
CA ASP A 42 14.91 -38.48 14.48
C ASP A 42 14.07 -38.49 15.77
N ILE A 43 14.14 -37.41 16.55
CA ILE A 43 13.39 -37.28 17.82
C ILE A 43 11.98 -36.73 17.55
N PHE A 44 11.86 -35.77 16.64
CA PHE A 44 10.62 -35.03 16.39
C PHE A 44 10.00 -35.39 15.04
N ASN A 45 9.77 -36.67 14.77
CA ASN A 45 9.30 -37.17 13.47
C ASN A 45 7.80 -36.96 13.21
N ASP A 46 6.96 -37.00 14.25
CA ASP A 46 5.51 -36.93 14.14
C ASP A 46 4.93 -35.69 14.81
N LEU A 47 4.15 -34.93 14.04
CA LEU A 47 3.44 -33.75 14.53
C LEU A 47 2.31 -34.16 15.46
N HIS A 48 1.63 -35.28 15.21
CA HIS A 48 0.49 -35.69 16.01
C HIS A 48 0.92 -36.14 17.40
N SER A 49 2.00 -36.91 17.52
CA SER A 49 2.61 -37.28 18.81
C SER A 49 3.11 -36.07 19.59
N PHE A 50 3.75 -35.11 18.91
CA PHE A 50 4.14 -33.85 19.52
C PHE A 50 2.91 -33.07 19.98
N GLN A 51 1.91 -32.92 19.12
CA GLN A 51 0.65 -32.28 19.48
C GLN A 51 -0.05 -33.03 20.60
N GLN A 52 -0.06 -34.35 20.71
CA GLN A 52 -0.65 -35.07 21.85
C GLN A 52 0.09 -34.84 23.15
N TRP A 53 1.41 -34.70 23.07
CA TRP A 53 2.22 -34.32 24.22
C TRP A 53 1.90 -32.90 24.71
N PHE A 54 1.41 -32.02 23.83
CA PHE A 54 1.05 -30.63 24.14
C PHE A 54 -0.46 -30.32 24.17
N ASN A 55 -1.31 -31.15 23.57
CA ASN A 55 -2.77 -31.02 23.47
C ASN A 55 -3.31 -31.42 24.84
N PHE A 56 -3.48 -30.45 25.72
CA PHE A 56 -4.69 -29.62 25.76
C PHE A 56 -5.91 -30.53 25.78
N GLY A 57 -6.30 -30.99 26.97
CA GLY A 57 -7.70 -31.33 27.15
C GLY A 57 -8.48 -30.06 26.78
N GLU A 58 -9.22 -30.10 25.67
CA GLU A 58 -10.09 -29.00 25.20
C GLU A 58 -11.18 -28.61 26.23
N ASN A 59 -11.17 -29.23 27.42
CA ASN A 59 -12.11 -29.05 28.50
C ASN A 59 -11.35 -28.90 29.82
N THR A 60 -10.79 -27.73 30.11
CA THR A 60 -10.76 -27.19 31.49
C THR A 60 -10.20 -25.76 31.50
N ASP A 61 -10.87 -24.93 32.27
CA ASP A 61 -10.63 -23.51 32.56
C ASP A 61 -9.19 -22.98 32.38
N LEU A 62 -9.08 -22.03 31.46
CA LEU A 62 -7.88 -21.54 30.79
C LEU A 62 -7.14 -20.44 31.56
N GLY A 63 -6.32 -20.80 32.55
CA GLY A 63 -5.37 -19.84 33.13
C GLY A 63 -4.13 -20.47 33.76
N GLU A 64 -4.32 -21.42 34.68
CA GLU A 64 -3.21 -21.92 35.50
C GLU A 64 -2.45 -23.07 34.83
N GLN A 65 -3.13 -23.96 34.10
CA GLN A 65 -2.48 -25.12 33.47
C GLN A 65 -1.62 -24.75 32.25
N THR A 66 -1.96 -23.68 31.53
CA THR A 66 -1.22 -23.23 30.34
C THR A 66 0.18 -22.72 30.71
N THR A 67 0.34 -22.05 31.85
CA THR A 67 1.65 -21.55 32.32
C THR A 67 2.59 -22.68 32.75
N GLY A 68 2.07 -23.71 33.40
CA GLY A 68 2.83 -24.91 33.78
C GLY A 68 3.38 -25.66 32.55
N ILE A 69 2.55 -25.88 31.54
CA ILE A 69 2.94 -26.56 30.30
C ILE A 69 4.00 -25.76 29.53
N VAL A 70 3.85 -24.44 29.44
CA VAL A 70 4.83 -23.56 28.80
C VAL A 70 6.19 -23.63 29.53
N SER A 71 6.20 -23.70 30.86
CA SER A 71 7.44 -23.85 31.63
C SER A 71 8.13 -25.20 31.40
N GLN A 72 7.38 -26.29 31.25
CA GLN A 72 7.91 -27.62 30.93
C GLN A 72 8.51 -27.66 29.51
N LEU A 73 7.80 -27.08 28.54
CA LEU A 73 8.29 -26.93 27.17
C LEU A 73 9.60 -26.13 27.17
N HIS A 74 9.65 -25.00 27.87
CA HIS A 74 10.88 -24.22 27.99
C HIS A 74 12.01 -24.99 28.67
N ALA A 75 11.74 -25.84 29.66
CA ALA A 75 12.77 -26.67 30.30
C ALA A 75 13.40 -27.67 29.32
N ILE A 76 12.58 -28.28 28.46
CA ILE A 76 13.02 -29.25 27.45
C ILE A 76 13.74 -28.56 26.30
N LEU A 77 13.30 -27.37 25.91
CA LEU A 77 13.92 -26.60 24.83
C LEU A 77 15.16 -25.81 25.26
N LYS A 78 15.33 -25.52 26.55
CA LYS A 78 16.47 -24.76 27.08
C LYS A 78 17.86 -25.28 26.64
N PRO A 79 18.14 -26.60 26.60
CA PRO A 79 19.43 -27.09 26.09
C PRO A 79 19.61 -26.92 24.57
N PHE A 80 18.52 -26.83 23.81
CA PHE A 80 18.55 -26.69 22.34
C PHE A 80 18.46 -25.23 21.87
N LEU A 81 18.02 -24.32 22.74
CA LEU A 81 17.75 -22.94 22.41
C LEU A 81 18.53 -21.99 23.31
N LEU A 82 19.47 -21.26 22.70
CA LEU A 82 20.17 -20.16 23.36
C LEU A 82 19.45 -18.84 23.08
N ARG A 83 18.80 -18.28 24.10
CA ARG A 83 18.17 -16.95 24.06
C ARG A 83 18.78 -16.05 25.12
N ARG A 84 19.17 -14.84 24.73
CA ARG A 84 19.64 -13.77 25.61
C ARG A 84 18.87 -12.48 25.31
N LEU A 85 18.53 -11.69 26.32
CA LEU A 85 17.93 -10.38 26.12
C LEU A 85 19.03 -9.31 26.03
N LYS A 86 18.78 -8.20 25.32
CA LYS A 86 19.75 -7.10 25.22
C LYS A 86 20.11 -6.52 26.60
N VAL A 87 19.12 -6.48 27.52
CA VAL A 87 19.31 -6.04 28.90
C VAL A 87 20.26 -6.95 29.70
N ASP A 88 20.37 -8.23 29.33
CA ASP A 88 21.26 -9.18 30.01
C ASP A 88 22.72 -9.04 29.55
N VAL A 89 22.94 -8.43 28.38
CA VAL A 89 24.25 -8.44 27.68
C VAL A 89 24.86 -7.04 27.59
N VAL A 90 24.05 -5.99 27.45
CA VAL A 90 24.52 -4.62 27.24
C VAL A 90 23.95 -3.73 28.35
N THR A 91 24.78 -3.41 29.34
CA THR A 91 24.42 -2.56 30.49
C THR A 91 24.41 -1.07 30.16
N ASP A 92 25.14 -0.67 29.11
CA ASP A 92 25.35 0.75 28.77
C ASP A 92 24.24 1.32 27.87
N LEU A 93 23.34 0.47 27.37
CA LEU A 93 22.25 0.89 26.49
C LEU A 93 21.06 1.40 27.31
N PRO A 94 20.60 2.65 27.09
CA PRO A 94 19.40 3.15 27.74
C PRO A 94 18.17 2.28 27.46
N PRO A 95 17.22 2.17 28.40
CA PRO A 95 16.03 1.37 28.20
C PRO A 95 15.18 1.95 27.06
N LYS A 96 14.64 1.06 26.22
CA LYS A 96 13.68 1.43 25.16
C LYS A 96 12.42 2.00 25.80
N LYS A 97 12.03 3.21 25.40
CA LYS A 97 10.73 3.80 25.75
C LYS A 97 9.75 3.60 24.59
N GLU A 98 8.55 3.15 24.91
CA GLU A 98 7.50 2.89 23.93
C GLU A 98 6.29 3.77 24.26
N TYR A 99 5.85 4.55 23.27
CA TYR A 99 4.73 5.47 23.40
C TYR A 99 3.70 5.14 22.32
N ILE A 100 2.44 4.97 22.73
CA ILE A 100 1.31 4.76 21.82
C ILE A 100 0.61 6.11 21.67
N LEU A 101 0.68 6.69 20.47
CA LEU A 101 0.04 7.96 20.15
C LEU A 101 -1.26 7.70 19.39
N TYR A 102 -2.37 8.18 19.93
CA TYR A 102 -3.69 8.05 19.32
C TYR A 102 -3.95 9.24 18.39
N ALA A 103 -4.02 8.97 17.08
CA ALA A 103 -4.36 9.95 16.06
C ALA A 103 -5.86 9.95 15.77
N PRO A 104 -6.56 11.10 15.82
CA PRO A 104 -7.95 11.18 15.38
C PRO A 104 -8.04 11.04 13.85
N LEU A 105 -9.15 10.50 13.36
CA LEU A 105 -9.46 10.49 11.92
C LEU A 105 -9.92 11.88 11.47
N THR A 106 -9.45 12.31 10.30
CA THR A 106 -9.91 13.53 9.61
C THR A 106 -11.33 13.33 9.06
N SER A 107 -11.98 14.43 8.65
CA SER A 107 -13.33 14.37 8.07
C SER A 107 -13.37 13.48 6.83
N GLU A 108 -12.42 13.65 5.91
CA GLU A 108 -12.28 12.81 4.71
C GLU A 108 -12.04 11.34 5.05
N GLN A 109 -11.19 11.04 6.03
CA GLN A 109 -10.96 9.67 6.48
C GLN A 109 -12.23 9.05 7.06
N LYS A 110 -13.04 9.79 7.83
CA LYS A 110 -14.27 9.28 8.43
C LYS A 110 -15.31 8.91 7.38
N GLU A 111 -15.50 9.76 6.37
CA GLU A 111 -16.42 9.48 5.27
C GLU A 111 -16.03 8.22 4.50
N LEU A 112 -14.74 8.12 4.13
CA LEU A 112 -14.23 6.96 3.42
C LEU A 112 -14.29 5.69 4.30
N TYR A 113 -14.07 5.82 5.60
CA TYR A 113 -14.17 4.71 6.56
C TYR A 113 -15.61 4.20 6.65
N GLN A 114 -16.60 5.09 6.75
CA GLN A 114 -18.02 4.74 6.73
C GLN A 114 -18.43 4.07 5.42
N ALA A 115 -18.05 4.66 4.28
CA ALA A 115 -18.29 4.07 2.96
C ALA A 115 -17.65 2.68 2.82
N THR A 116 -16.53 2.43 3.52
CA THR A 116 -15.87 1.11 3.56
C THR A 116 -16.63 0.09 4.39
N LEU A 117 -17.19 0.50 5.52
CA LEU A 117 -18.04 -0.37 6.34
C LEU A 117 -19.32 -0.77 5.60
N ASP A 118 -19.93 0.17 4.89
CA ASP A 118 -21.17 -0.04 4.13
C ASP A 118 -20.95 -0.83 2.83
N LYS A 119 -19.73 -1.31 2.58
CA LYS A 119 -19.30 -1.99 1.34
C LYS A 119 -19.55 -1.15 0.07
N GLY A 120 -19.66 0.17 0.24
CA GLY A 120 -19.92 1.16 -0.81
C GLY A 120 -18.68 1.90 -1.29
N VAL A 121 -17.45 1.47 -0.94
CA VAL A 121 -16.19 2.15 -1.31
C VAL A 121 -16.13 2.44 -2.80
N HIS A 122 -16.52 1.46 -3.61
CA HIS A 122 -16.48 1.59 -5.06
C HIS A 122 -17.39 2.72 -5.56
N ALA A 123 -18.59 2.83 -5.01
CA ALA A 123 -19.52 3.90 -5.33
C ALA A 123 -19.03 5.26 -4.82
N TYR A 124 -18.45 5.31 -3.62
CA TYR A 124 -17.87 6.53 -3.06
C TYR A 124 -16.69 7.04 -3.90
N LEU A 125 -15.76 6.17 -4.27
CA LEU A 125 -14.61 6.53 -5.12
C LEU A 125 -15.05 6.93 -6.52
N LYS A 126 -16.03 6.23 -7.10
CA LYS A 126 -16.59 6.61 -8.41
C LYS A 126 -17.24 7.98 -8.36
N LYS A 127 -18.01 8.28 -7.31
CA LYS A 127 -18.62 9.59 -7.12
C LYS A 127 -17.54 10.67 -6.96
N LYS A 128 -16.58 10.45 -6.07
CA LYS A 128 -15.49 11.39 -5.82
C LYS A 128 -14.68 11.71 -7.08
N ALA A 129 -14.35 10.69 -7.88
CA ALA A 129 -13.63 10.86 -9.14
C ALA A 129 -14.45 11.67 -10.18
N LEU A 130 -15.78 11.58 -10.15
CA LEU A 130 -16.65 12.40 -11.00
C LEU A 130 -16.73 13.83 -10.49
N ASP A 131 -16.92 14.01 -9.18
CA ASP A 131 -17.01 15.32 -8.54
C ASP A 131 -15.70 16.13 -8.70
N SER A 132 -14.53 15.48 -8.73
CA SER A 132 -13.24 16.15 -9.00
C SER A 132 -13.15 16.68 -10.43
N LEU A 133 -13.60 15.89 -11.42
CA LEU A 133 -13.60 16.32 -12.83
C LEU A 133 -14.54 17.50 -13.05
N GLU A 134 -15.69 17.57 -12.35
CA GLU A 134 -16.61 18.70 -12.43
C GLU A 134 -16.01 19.99 -11.83
N LYS A 135 -15.20 19.88 -10.77
CA LYS A 135 -14.52 21.05 -10.17
C LYS A 135 -13.39 21.59 -11.04
N ASP A 136 -12.58 20.71 -11.62
CA ASP A 136 -11.54 21.12 -12.56
C ASP A 136 -12.15 21.86 -13.77
N GLU A 137 -13.37 21.49 -14.18
CA GLU A 137 -14.12 22.17 -15.24
C GLU A 137 -14.55 23.59 -14.85
N GLU A 138 -15.11 23.79 -13.64
CA GLU A 138 -15.49 25.12 -13.15
C GLU A 138 -14.28 26.06 -13.02
N GLU A 139 -13.12 25.54 -12.59
CA GLU A 139 -11.89 26.31 -12.51
C GLU A 139 -11.33 26.68 -13.89
N VAL A 140 -11.37 25.78 -14.87
CA VAL A 140 -10.92 26.06 -16.24
C VAL A 140 -11.87 27.05 -16.94
N GLU A 141 -13.18 26.94 -16.76
CA GLU A 141 -14.15 27.92 -17.30
C GLU A 141 -13.97 29.31 -16.67
N ALA A 142 -13.72 29.39 -15.36
CA ALA A 142 -13.43 30.66 -14.68
C ALA A 142 -12.14 31.34 -15.17
N VAL A 143 -11.13 30.55 -15.58
CA VAL A 143 -9.87 31.08 -16.15
C VAL A 143 -10.01 31.44 -17.64
N GLU A 144 -10.87 30.76 -18.41
CA GLU A 144 -11.17 31.08 -19.81
C GLU A 144 -11.95 32.39 -19.96
N ASP A 145 -12.87 32.71 -19.04
CA ASP A 145 -13.67 33.95 -19.10
C ASP A 145 -12.82 35.22 -18.90
N ASP A 146 -11.67 35.12 -18.24
CA ASP A 146 -10.74 36.24 -18.00
C ASP A 146 -9.75 36.47 -19.19
N LYS A 147 -9.69 35.54 -20.16
CA LYS A 147 -8.74 35.58 -21.29
C LYS A 147 -9.40 35.63 -22.68
N ARG A 148 -10.63 36.15 -22.80
CA ARG A 148 -11.24 36.40 -24.12
C ARG A 148 -10.57 37.57 -24.86
N LYS A 149 -9.39 37.32 -25.46
CA LYS A 149 -8.82 37.99 -26.65
C LYS A 149 -7.51 37.32 -27.09
N LEU A 150 -7.57 36.14 -27.71
CA LEU A 150 -6.60 35.79 -28.74
C LEU A 150 -7.11 34.66 -29.65
N ARG A 151 -7.45 35.01 -30.91
CA ARG A 151 -7.65 34.04 -31.99
C ARG A 151 -6.36 33.24 -32.19
N LYS A 152 -6.40 31.92 -32.01
CA LYS A 152 -5.33 31.00 -32.45
C LYS A 152 -5.80 30.19 -33.66
N ARG A 153 -4.90 30.08 -34.64
CA ARG A 153 -5.07 29.34 -35.89
C ARG A 153 -5.11 27.83 -35.60
N THR A 154 -6.09 27.15 -36.16
CA THR A 154 -6.25 25.69 -36.17
C THR A 154 -5.23 25.02 -37.08
N LYS A 155 -4.64 23.90 -36.61
CA LYS A 155 -3.99 22.88 -37.46
C LYS A 155 -5.00 21.74 -37.67
N PRO A 156 -5.00 21.07 -38.84
CA PRO A 156 -5.97 20.02 -39.12
C PRO A 156 -5.66 18.77 -38.28
N ALA A 157 -6.71 18.16 -37.73
CA ALA A 157 -6.66 16.90 -37.00
C ALA A 157 -6.78 15.71 -37.95
N ALA A 158 -6.12 14.61 -37.60
CA ALA A 158 -6.16 13.34 -38.32
C ALA A 158 -7.52 12.64 -38.15
N ALA A 159 -7.92 11.93 -39.21
CA ALA A 159 -9.26 11.37 -39.42
C ALA A 159 -9.75 10.44 -38.30
N ALA A 160 -11.02 10.63 -37.93
CA ALA A 160 -11.79 9.74 -37.06
C ALA A 160 -12.35 8.57 -37.88
N TYR A 161 -12.09 7.35 -37.43
CA TYR A 161 -12.67 6.12 -38.00
C TYR A 161 -14.05 5.84 -37.37
N LEU A 162 -15.12 6.11 -38.13
CA LEU A 162 -16.50 5.61 -37.95
C LEU A 162 -17.08 5.51 -39.37
N LEU A 163 -17.77 4.48 -39.87
CA LEU A 163 -18.26 3.17 -39.45
C LEU A 163 -18.63 2.45 -40.78
N GLU A 164 -18.56 1.11 -40.81
CA GLU A 164 -19.53 0.22 -41.50
C GLU A 164 -19.97 0.54 -42.96
N ASP A 165 -19.04 0.70 -43.91
CA ASP A 165 -19.31 0.51 -45.34
C ASP A 165 -18.12 -0.20 -46.02
N ASP A 166 -18.38 -0.93 -47.12
CA ASP A 166 -17.42 -1.77 -47.86
C ASP A 166 -16.16 -0.96 -48.25
N ASP A 167 -14.97 -1.47 -47.91
CA ASP A 167 -13.68 -0.77 -48.01
C ASP A 167 -13.45 -0.12 -49.39
N ASP A 168 -13.94 -0.74 -50.46
CA ASP A 168 -13.80 -0.25 -51.84
C ASP A 168 -14.48 1.11 -52.07
N THR A 169 -15.62 1.38 -51.42
CA THR A 169 -16.33 2.66 -51.54
C THR A 169 -15.60 3.80 -50.85
N TYR A 170 -14.86 3.49 -49.78
CA TYR A 170 -14.01 4.43 -49.06
C TYR A 170 -12.76 4.80 -49.88
N PHE A 171 -12.13 3.83 -50.54
CA PHE A 171 -10.98 4.08 -51.40
C PHE A 171 -11.36 4.88 -52.66
N GLU A 172 -12.52 4.62 -53.27
CA GLU A 172 -13.03 5.42 -54.40
C GLU A 172 -13.36 6.87 -54.00
N ALA A 173 -13.88 7.10 -52.79
CA ALA A 173 -14.14 8.44 -52.26
C ALA A 173 -12.84 9.24 -52.02
N LEU A 174 -11.78 8.57 -51.56
CA LEU A 174 -10.44 9.15 -51.39
C LEU A 174 -9.80 9.57 -52.73
N GLU A 175 -9.95 8.75 -53.78
CA GLU A 175 -9.40 9.07 -55.12
C GLU A 175 -10.13 10.23 -55.82
N ARG A 176 -11.42 10.46 -55.52
CA ARG A 176 -12.18 11.62 -56.03
C ARG A 176 -11.87 12.93 -55.31
N GLY A 177 -11.26 12.88 -54.12
CA GLY A 177 -10.99 14.07 -53.30
C GLY A 177 -12.22 14.65 -52.60
N ASP A 178 -13.36 13.95 -52.62
CA ASP A 178 -14.58 14.29 -51.87
C ASP A 178 -14.55 13.56 -50.52
N TYR A 179 -13.79 14.11 -49.58
CA TYR A 179 -13.90 13.72 -48.17
C TYR A 179 -14.27 14.96 -47.35
N ASP A 180 -15.55 15.06 -46.99
CA ASP A 180 -15.99 16.00 -45.97
C ASP A 180 -15.45 15.52 -44.63
N ILE A 181 -14.38 16.17 -44.14
CA ILE A 181 -14.00 16.07 -42.73
C ILE A 181 -15.14 16.77 -41.99
N PRO A 182 -15.96 16.07 -41.18
CA PRO A 182 -16.95 16.75 -40.37
C PRO A 182 -16.18 17.79 -39.53
N GLU A 183 -16.53 19.07 -39.65
CA GLU A 183 -16.08 20.07 -38.68
C GLU A 183 -16.70 19.67 -37.33
N GLU A 184 -16.06 18.74 -36.61
CA GLU A 184 -16.40 18.47 -35.22
C GLU A 184 -16.25 19.80 -34.49
N THR A 185 -17.36 20.29 -33.97
CA THR A 185 -17.41 21.55 -33.25
C THR A 185 -16.40 21.46 -32.11
N GLU A 186 -15.70 22.55 -31.76
CA GLU A 186 -14.72 22.54 -30.65
C GLU A 186 -15.36 22.02 -29.34
N GLU A 187 -16.67 22.23 -29.18
CA GLU A 187 -17.51 21.67 -28.11
C GLU A 187 -17.65 20.14 -28.15
N GLU A 188 -17.76 19.52 -29.34
CA GLU A 188 -17.89 18.07 -29.50
C GLU A 188 -16.57 17.34 -29.22
N ARG A 189 -15.44 17.93 -29.62
CA ARG A 189 -14.11 17.43 -29.27
C ARG A 189 -13.85 17.52 -27.76
N ARG A 190 -14.16 18.66 -27.13
CA ARG A 190 -14.09 18.82 -25.67
C ARG A 190 -14.97 17.79 -24.97
N LYS A 191 -16.17 17.53 -25.48
CA LYS A 191 -17.08 16.50 -24.91
C LYS A 191 -16.52 15.08 -25.03
N LYS A 192 -15.89 14.74 -26.14
CA LYS A 192 -15.28 13.41 -26.38
C LYS A 192 -14.05 13.18 -25.50
N GLU A 193 -13.22 14.21 -25.33
CA GLU A 193 -12.07 14.20 -24.40
C GLU A 193 -12.55 14.05 -22.95
N ARG A 194 -13.62 14.73 -22.55
CA ARG A 194 -14.27 14.58 -21.23
C ARG A 194 -14.80 13.17 -21.01
N ASP A 195 -15.51 12.62 -22.00
CA ASP A 195 -16.03 11.25 -21.91
C ASP A 195 -14.91 10.20 -21.85
N ALA A 196 -13.77 10.45 -22.49
CA ALA A 196 -12.59 9.61 -22.40
C ALA A 196 -11.94 9.68 -21.00
N ALA A 197 -11.74 10.89 -20.45
CA ALA A 197 -11.20 11.10 -19.11
C ALA A 197 -12.11 10.47 -18.03
N ARG A 198 -13.43 10.64 -18.16
CA ARG A 198 -14.44 10.02 -17.27
C ARG A 198 -14.37 8.50 -17.32
N LYS A 199 -14.25 7.91 -18.51
CA LYS A 199 -14.10 6.45 -18.68
C LYS A 199 -12.77 5.94 -18.10
N GLN A 200 -11.70 6.72 -18.23
CA GLN A 200 -10.39 6.38 -17.67
C GLN A 200 -10.41 6.37 -16.13
N ALA A 201 -10.98 7.40 -15.51
CA ALA A 201 -11.13 7.48 -14.06
C ALA A 201 -11.98 6.32 -13.50
N ILE A 202 -13.12 6.01 -14.14
CA ILE A 202 -13.98 4.87 -13.75
C ILE A 202 -13.25 3.54 -13.93
N ARG A 203 -12.45 3.38 -15.00
CA ARG A 203 -11.64 2.18 -15.22
C ARG A 203 -10.58 2.00 -14.14
N GLY A 204 -9.95 3.10 -13.67
CA GLY A 204 -9.01 3.09 -12.55
C GLY A 204 -9.64 2.57 -11.27
N VAL A 205 -10.82 3.09 -10.90
CA VAL A 205 -11.57 2.65 -9.72
C VAL A 205 -12.02 1.19 -9.84
N ASN A 206 -12.47 0.76 -11.02
CA ASN A 206 -12.88 -0.64 -11.27
C ASN A 206 -11.71 -1.63 -11.14
N ASN A 207 -10.49 -1.20 -11.44
CA ASN A 207 -9.31 -2.05 -11.33
C ASN A 207 -8.82 -2.22 -9.88
N GLN A 208 -9.43 -1.54 -8.91
CA GLN A 208 -9.07 -1.70 -7.51
C GLN A 208 -9.71 -2.96 -6.92
N HIS A 209 -8.88 -3.88 -6.41
CA HIS A 209 -9.35 -5.06 -5.69
C HIS A 209 -9.86 -4.69 -4.28
N LEU A 210 -11.12 -4.23 -4.21
CA LEU A 210 -11.77 -3.73 -3.01
C LEU A 210 -12.48 -4.81 -2.16
N GLN A 211 -12.24 -6.10 -2.43
CA GLN A 211 -12.97 -7.20 -1.77
C GLN A 211 -12.60 -7.36 -0.28
N ASN A 212 -11.36 -7.10 0.11
CA ASN A 212 -10.91 -7.25 1.49
C ASN A 212 -11.11 -5.96 2.29
N VAL A 213 -12.24 -5.90 3.01
CA VAL A 213 -12.63 -4.75 3.85
C VAL A 213 -11.54 -4.38 4.86
N VAL A 214 -10.90 -5.35 5.51
CA VAL A 214 -9.88 -5.08 6.55
C VAL A 214 -8.66 -4.39 5.94
N VAL A 215 -8.22 -4.81 4.75
CA VAL A 215 -7.11 -4.15 4.05
C VAL A 215 -7.49 -2.73 3.66
N GLN A 216 -8.72 -2.49 3.19
CA GLN A 216 -9.17 -1.15 2.86
C GLN A 216 -9.25 -0.25 4.11
N LEU A 217 -9.83 -0.72 5.21
CA LEU A 217 -9.87 0.05 6.46
C LEU A 217 -8.46 0.41 6.96
N ARG A 218 -7.48 -0.50 6.82
CA ARG A 218 -6.07 -0.21 7.14
C ARG A 218 -5.49 0.89 6.24
N LYS A 219 -5.84 0.92 4.95
CA LYS A 219 -5.44 2.00 4.04
C LYS A 219 -6.08 3.33 4.43
N VAL A 220 -7.40 3.36 4.69
CA VAL A 220 -8.11 4.59 5.10
C VAL A 220 -7.49 5.21 6.34
N CYS A 221 -7.23 4.39 7.36
CA CYS A 221 -6.59 4.83 8.60
C CYS A 221 -5.13 5.25 8.42
N SER A 222 -4.49 4.95 7.29
CA SER A 222 -3.13 5.38 6.98
C SER A 222 -3.16 6.71 6.24
N HIS A 223 -3.79 6.75 5.06
CA HIS A 223 -3.93 7.97 4.28
C HIS A 223 -5.04 7.84 3.21
N PRO A 224 -5.90 8.85 3.00
CA PRO A 224 -6.92 8.84 1.94
C PRO A 224 -6.36 8.66 0.52
N TYR A 225 -5.22 9.30 0.22
CA TYR A 225 -4.59 9.24 -1.11
C TYR A 225 -4.02 7.86 -1.49
N LEU A 226 -4.10 6.87 -0.60
CA LEU A 226 -3.84 5.47 -0.98
C LEU A 226 -4.90 4.88 -1.92
N PHE A 227 -6.07 5.52 -2.03
CA PHE A 227 -7.15 5.12 -2.92
C PHE A 227 -7.17 5.93 -4.21
N ASP A 228 -6.97 7.23 -4.10
CA ASP A 228 -7.02 8.14 -5.23
C ASP A 228 -6.00 9.26 -4.97
N TRP A 229 -4.88 9.21 -5.69
CA TRP A 229 -3.87 10.26 -5.63
C TRP A 229 -4.08 11.16 -6.84
N PRO A 230 -4.60 12.38 -6.66
CA PRO A 230 -4.78 13.31 -7.78
C PRO A 230 -3.42 13.65 -8.40
N ALA A 231 -3.35 13.51 -9.73
CA ALA A 231 -2.23 13.94 -10.56
C ALA A 231 -2.54 15.30 -11.18
N GLU A 232 -1.52 16.14 -11.40
CA GLU A 232 -1.72 17.42 -12.07
C GLU A 232 -2.25 17.26 -13.51
N PRO A 233 -3.10 18.18 -13.99
CA PRO A 233 -3.51 18.19 -15.38
C PRO A 233 -2.30 18.45 -16.31
N GLY A 234 -1.81 17.40 -16.98
CA GLY A 234 -0.78 17.50 -18.01
C GLY A 234 0.61 16.96 -17.63
N THR A 235 0.83 16.59 -16.37
CA THR A 235 2.05 15.94 -15.89
C THR A 235 1.64 14.74 -15.05
N ASP A 236 2.26 13.56 -15.24
CA ASP A 236 2.02 12.37 -14.39
C ASP A 236 2.59 12.55 -12.96
N GLU A 237 2.81 13.79 -12.56
CA GLU A 237 3.35 14.19 -11.27
C GLU A 237 2.18 14.42 -10.31
N CYS A 238 2.24 13.71 -9.19
CA CYS A 238 1.18 13.74 -8.21
C CYS A 238 1.36 14.94 -7.27
N ILE A 239 0.30 15.71 -7.03
CA ILE A 239 0.35 16.95 -6.25
C ILE A 239 0.70 16.64 -4.79
N VAL A 240 1.58 17.45 -4.22
CA VAL A 240 2.02 17.39 -2.82
C VAL A 240 1.80 18.76 -2.19
N ASP A 241 0.56 19.04 -1.82
CA ASP A 241 0.18 20.30 -1.17
C ASP A 241 0.01 20.14 0.34
N GLU A 242 -0.15 21.25 1.07
CA GLU A 242 -0.56 21.27 2.49
C GLU A 242 -1.83 20.45 2.77
N THR A 243 -2.69 20.30 1.76
CA THR A 243 -3.90 19.46 1.78
C THR A 243 -3.59 17.99 2.04
N LEU A 244 -2.40 17.50 1.65
CA LEU A 244 -1.93 16.14 1.93
C LEU A 244 -1.84 15.89 3.44
N VAL A 245 -1.20 16.82 4.16
CA VAL A 245 -1.02 16.70 5.62
C VAL A 245 -2.36 16.84 6.32
N GLY A 246 -3.23 17.75 5.84
CA GLY A 246 -4.59 17.93 6.34
C GLY A 246 -5.51 16.70 6.11
N GLY A 247 -5.22 15.88 5.10
CA GLY A 247 -6.00 14.70 4.75
C GLY A 247 -5.86 13.53 5.74
N SER A 248 -4.76 13.41 6.48
CA SER A 248 -4.55 12.32 7.44
C SER A 248 -4.13 12.79 8.82
N GLY A 249 -4.85 12.34 9.86
CA GLY A 249 -4.52 12.69 11.24
C GLY A 249 -3.15 12.15 11.69
N LYS A 250 -2.69 11.06 11.08
CA LYS A 250 -1.34 10.53 11.31
C LYS A 250 -0.27 11.41 10.68
N MET A 251 -0.52 11.95 9.48
CA MET A 251 0.41 12.89 8.83
C MET A 251 0.53 14.18 9.63
N LEU A 252 -0.58 14.71 10.13
CA LEU A 252 -0.58 15.91 10.98
C LEU A 252 0.24 15.74 12.27
N LEU A 253 0.12 14.58 12.93
CA LEU A 253 0.94 14.28 14.11
C LEU A 253 2.39 14.04 13.73
N LEU A 254 2.64 13.34 12.63
CA LEU A 254 3.98 13.04 12.15
C LEU A 254 4.74 14.34 11.82
N GLU A 255 4.12 15.28 11.13
CA GLU A 255 4.73 16.58 10.84
C GLU A 255 5.17 17.31 12.11
N ARG A 256 4.25 17.45 13.09
CA ARG A 256 4.56 18.11 14.36
C ARG A 256 5.69 17.42 15.13
N MET A 257 5.75 16.09 15.08
CA MET A 257 6.81 15.32 15.74
C MET A 257 8.15 15.47 15.02
N LEU A 258 8.16 15.35 13.69
CA LEU A 258 9.39 15.44 12.91
C LEU A 258 10.01 16.83 13.01
N ASP A 259 9.21 17.89 12.93
CA ASP A 259 9.70 19.27 13.07
C ASP A 259 10.44 19.47 14.41
N GLU A 260 9.95 18.89 15.51
CA GLU A 260 10.58 19.02 16.83
C GLU A 260 11.77 18.07 17.00
N LEU A 261 11.69 16.85 16.49
CA LEU A 261 12.76 15.85 16.60
C LEU A 261 13.99 16.23 15.78
N LEU A 262 13.78 16.75 14.57
CA LEU A 262 14.86 17.17 13.68
C LEU A 262 15.50 18.48 14.16
N LYS A 263 14.72 19.42 14.71
CA LYS A 263 15.28 20.61 15.39
C LYS A 263 16.24 20.26 16.53
N ARG A 264 15.99 19.13 17.21
CA ARG A 264 16.85 18.61 18.28
C ARG A 264 18.01 17.74 17.78
N GLY A 265 18.11 17.51 16.47
CA GLY A 265 19.15 16.68 15.86
C GLY A 265 18.97 15.18 16.07
N HIS A 266 17.74 14.70 16.30
CA HIS A 266 17.46 13.26 16.39
C HIS A 266 17.32 12.63 15.01
N ILE A 267 17.86 11.42 14.85
CA ILE A 267 17.65 10.58 13.67
C ILE A 267 16.36 9.79 13.85
N VAL A 268 15.46 9.86 12.87
CA VAL A 268 14.15 9.21 12.91
C VAL A 268 14.07 8.11 11.86
N LEU A 269 13.63 6.93 12.29
CA LEU A 269 13.34 5.81 11.40
C LEU A 269 11.83 5.54 11.40
N ILE A 270 11.20 5.55 10.22
CA ILE A 270 9.76 5.35 10.06
C ILE A 270 9.53 4.09 9.24
N PHE A 271 8.64 3.22 9.73
CA PHE A 271 8.28 1.97 9.06
C PHE A 271 6.89 2.07 8.44
N PHE A 272 6.75 1.54 7.22
CA PHE A 272 5.47 1.48 6.51
C PHE A 272 5.19 0.05 6.05
N GLN A 273 3.92 -0.36 6.12
CA GLN A 273 3.48 -1.64 5.57
C GLN A 273 3.20 -1.56 4.07
N PHE A 274 2.78 -0.40 3.59
CA PHE A 274 2.37 -0.17 2.20
C PHE A 274 3.44 0.63 1.47
N THR A 275 3.96 0.11 0.36
CA THR A 275 4.96 0.80 -0.48
C THR A 275 4.42 2.13 -1.03
N THR A 276 3.15 2.16 -1.43
CA THR A 276 2.50 3.40 -1.89
C THR A 276 2.46 4.50 -0.83
N MET A 277 2.41 4.15 0.46
CA MET A 277 2.49 5.13 1.55
C MET A 277 3.91 5.72 1.66
N LEU A 278 4.93 4.89 1.42
CA LEU A 278 6.30 5.37 1.37
C LEU A 278 6.49 6.36 0.23
N ASP A 279 5.90 6.11 -0.95
CA ASP A 279 5.98 7.03 -2.09
C ASP A 279 5.33 8.39 -1.77
N ILE A 280 4.17 8.38 -1.11
CA ILE A 280 3.48 9.59 -0.61
C ILE A 280 4.40 10.38 0.33
N ILE A 281 4.97 9.71 1.33
CA ILE A 281 5.79 10.38 2.34
C ILE A 281 7.12 10.83 1.76
N LYS A 282 7.73 10.06 0.86
CA LYS A 282 8.96 10.43 0.19
C LYS A 282 8.76 11.70 -0.63
N ARG A 283 7.69 11.78 -1.42
CA ARG A 283 7.35 12.97 -2.19
C ARG A 283 7.04 14.16 -1.28
N TRP A 284 6.31 13.96 -0.19
CA TRP A 284 6.09 14.99 0.83
C TRP A 284 7.39 15.52 1.44
N LEU A 285 8.28 14.64 1.88
CA LEU A 285 9.53 15.04 2.54
C LEU A 285 10.50 15.76 1.59
N ILE A 286 10.57 15.33 0.32
CA ILE A 286 11.47 15.92 -0.67
C ILE A 286 10.90 17.24 -1.20
N HIS A 287 9.67 17.26 -1.69
CA HIS A 287 9.12 18.42 -2.38
C HIS A 287 8.61 19.52 -1.43
N TYR A 288 8.17 19.15 -0.23
CA TYR A 288 7.54 20.10 0.70
C TYR A 288 8.45 20.52 1.86
N LYS A 289 9.30 19.62 2.36
CA LYS A 289 10.16 19.88 3.53
C LYS A 289 11.65 20.01 3.20
N ASP A 290 12.08 19.70 1.97
CA ASP A 290 13.48 19.69 1.52
C ASP A 290 14.40 18.90 2.47
N TRP A 291 13.94 17.77 3.02
CA TRP A 291 14.75 16.92 3.91
C TRP A 291 15.47 15.80 3.15
N GLU A 292 16.76 15.61 3.44
CA GLU A 292 17.53 14.50 2.90
C GLU A 292 17.03 13.16 3.47
N LEU A 293 16.67 12.22 2.59
CA LEU A 293 16.07 10.94 2.97
C LEU A 293 16.79 9.76 2.32
N CYS A 294 17.15 8.77 3.14
CA CYS A 294 17.51 7.43 2.68
C CYS A 294 16.27 6.53 2.75
N ALA A 295 15.75 6.10 1.59
CA ALA A 295 14.66 5.12 1.52
C ALA A 295 15.26 3.73 1.23
N LEU A 296 15.11 2.81 2.19
CA LEU A 296 15.36 1.39 1.94
C LEU A 296 14.04 0.72 1.58
N ILE A 297 13.93 0.29 0.33
CA ILE A 297 12.82 -0.53 -0.17
C ILE A 297 13.37 -1.92 -0.41
N ASP A 298 12.72 -2.95 0.13
CA ASP A 298 13.12 -4.37 -0.01
C ASP A 298 13.18 -4.87 -1.49
N LEU A 299 12.81 -4.02 -2.45
CA LEU A 299 12.88 -4.29 -3.90
C LEU A 299 14.11 -3.66 -4.58
N LEU A 300 14.93 -2.90 -3.86
CA LEU A 300 16.17 -2.38 -4.43
C LEU A 300 17.14 -3.56 -4.65
N PRO A 301 17.73 -3.69 -5.85
CA PRO A 301 18.75 -4.70 -6.09
C PRO A 301 19.91 -4.49 -5.11
N PRO A 302 20.56 -5.57 -4.64
CA PRO A 302 21.66 -5.47 -3.69
C PRO A 302 22.83 -4.71 -4.34
N GLY A 303 22.98 -3.42 -4.02
CA GLY A 303 24.02 -2.55 -4.57
C GLY A 303 23.74 -1.05 -4.56
N GLU A 304 22.50 -0.61 -4.33
CA GLU A 304 22.11 0.82 -4.41
C GLU A 304 21.70 1.44 -3.06
N ALA A 305 22.24 0.92 -1.95
CA ALA A 305 22.04 1.48 -0.60
C ALA A 305 23.26 2.26 -0.11
#